data_AF-A0A431VR55-F1
#
_entry.id   AF-A0A431VR55-F1
#
_cell.length_a   1.000
_cell.length_b   1.000
_cell.length_c   1.000
_cell.angle_alpha   90.00
_cell.angle_beta   90.00
_cell.angle_gamma   90.00
#
_symmetry.space_group_name_H-M   'P 1'
#
loop_
_entity.id
_entity.type
_entity.pdbx_description
1 polymer ?
#
loop_
_entity_poly.entity_id
_entity_poly.type
_entity_poly.pdbx_seq_one_letter_code
_entity_poly.pdbx_strand_id
1 'polypeptide(L)'
;MKQLVWTLPLLLAACAPMQQMDAAPMAPGTPTPGAPTPAPSQPPTREWKAVPYLSATPVRSFSAAQQVTDPSEEYRAVLNTARGPITLELYPQQAPKAVNNFVFLALNHFYDGTRFHRVIDGFMAQGGDPLSADPARQADWGTGDPGYSFRYEVGNNLSFGQPGVLGMARSASPDSQGSQFFITLAPSSFLDGQYTVFGRVVDGMDVLNSITKTSASSGYGEQPIPGAQADLLNSVTILSR
;
A
#
# COMPACT_ATOMS: atom_id res chain seq x y z
N MET A 1 39.92 47.99 -12.99
CA MET A 1 41.05 48.34 -13.88
C MET A 1 42.32 47.97 -13.12
N LYS A 2 43.23 47.07 -13.50
CA LYS A 2 43.69 46.52 -14.79
C LYS A 2 44.04 45.02 -14.61
N GLN A 3 43.97 44.26 -15.70
CA GLN A 3 44.43 42.87 -15.82
C GLN A 3 45.91 42.81 -16.22
N LEU A 4 46.61 41.69 -15.95
CA LEU A 4 47.58 41.11 -16.88
C LEU A 4 47.92 39.65 -16.55
N VAL A 5 48.01 38.85 -17.62
CA VAL A 5 48.34 37.42 -17.75
C VAL A 5 49.86 37.25 -17.99
N TRP A 6 50.39 36.01 -17.91
CA TRP A 6 51.35 35.34 -18.85
C TRP A 6 52.40 34.41 -18.18
N THR A 7 52.10 33.10 -18.20
CA THR A 7 52.83 31.92 -18.77
C THR A 7 54.36 31.70 -18.77
N LEU A 8 54.68 30.39 -18.72
CA LEU A 8 55.82 29.56 -19.24
C LEU A 8 57.04 29.32 -18.32
N PRO A 9 57.86 28.23 -18.49
CA PRO A 9 57.74 27.02 -19.33
C PRO A 9 58.10 25.66 -18.67
N LEU A 10 57.84 24.60 -19.45
CA LEU A 10 58.24 23.18 -19.33
C LEU A 10 59.76 22.96 -19.53
N LEU A 11 60.34 21.95 -18.87
CA LEU A 11 61.59 21.29 -19.32
C LEU A 11 61.63 19.81 -18.89
N LEU A 12 61.86 18.93 -19.88
CA LEU A 12 62.10 17.48 -19.76
C LEU A 12 63.56 17.18 -19.38
N ALA A 13 63.79 16.11 -18.61
CA ALA A 13 65.02 15.30 -18.62
C ALA A 13 64.68 13.91 -18.05
N ALA A 14 64.62 12.85 -18.87
CA ALA A 14 65.70 11.93 -19.26
C ALA A 14 65.86 10.73 -18.29
N CYS A 15 65.51 9.55 -18.79
CA CYS A 15 65.62 8.23 -18.15
C CYS A 15 67.06 7.72 -18.12
N ALA A 16 67.41 6.97 -17.06
CA ALA A 16 68.57 6.09 -16.99
C ALA A 16 68.11 4.64 -16.68
N PRO A 17 68.81 3.60 -17.18
CA PRO A 17 68.36 2.22 -17.06
C PRO A 17 68.91 1.56 -15.78
N MET A 18 68.05 0.84 -15.04
CA MET A 18 68.47 -0.05 -13.96
C MET A 18 68.34 -1.51 -14.40
N GLN A 19 69.39 -2.26 -14.08
CA GLN A 19 69.66 -3.63 -14.49
C GLN A 19 68.61 -4.62 -13.96
N GLN A 20 68.21 -5.53 -14.84
CA GLN A 20 67.33 -6.65 -14.57
C GLN A 20 68.13 -7.78 -13.92
N MET A 21 67.87 -8.06 -12.64
CA MET A 21 68.30 -9.30 -11.98
C MET A 21 67.26 -10.37 -12.25
N ASP A 22 67.66 -11.44 -12.93
CA ASP A 22 66.84 -12.62 -13.15
C ASP A 22 66.53 -13.31 -11.81
N ALA A 23 65.23 -13.35 -11.46
CA ALA A 23 64.69 -14.21 -10.41
C ALA A 23 63.98 -15.39 -11.08
N ALA A 24 64.34 -16.61 -10.66
CA ALA A 24 63.75 -17.86 -11.12
C ALA A 24 62.21 -17.90 -10.93
N PRO A 25 61.46 -18.62 -11.78
CA PRO A 25 60.00 -18.69 -11.67
C PRO A 25 59.60 -19.52 -10.44
N MET A 26 59.04 -18.87 -9.43
CA MET A 26 58.24 -19.56 -8.42
C MET A 26 56.91 -19.96 -9.04
N ALA A 27 56.56 -21.24 -8.91
CA ALA A 27 55.28 -21.77 -9.37
C ALA A 27 54.10 -21.05 -8.67
N PRO A 28 53.02 -20.73 -9.39
CA PRO A 28 51.82 -20.18 -8.77
C PRO A 28 51.16 -21.25 -7.89
N GLY A 29 51.20 -21.05 -6.58
CA GLY A 29 50.34 -21.77 -5.64
C GLY A 29 48.89 -21.40 -5.94
N THR A 30 48.07 -22.41 -6.25
CA THR A 30 46.61 -22.25 -6.38
C THR A 30 46.04 -21.72 -5.07
N PRO A 31 45.28 -20.61 -5.06
CA PRO A 31 44.53 -20.20 -3.88
C PRO A 31 43.42 -21.22 -3.63
N THR A 32 43.49 -21.92 -2.50
CA THR A 32 42.40 -22.75 -2.00
C THR A 32 41.16 -21.89 -1.80
N PRO A 33 39.99 -22.23 -2.37
CA PRO A 33 38.75 -21.53 -2.07
C PRO A 33 38.45 -21.67 -0.57
N GLY A 34 38.45 -20.54 0.14
CA GLY A 34 37.95 -20.49 1.52
C GLY A 34 36.50 -20.98 1.53
N ALA A 35 36.18 -21.89 2.45
CA ALA A 35 34.82 -22.34 2.66
C ALA A 35 33.87 -21.13 2.83
N PRO A 36 32.69 -21.11 2.21
CA PRO A 36 31.74 -20.03 2.40
C PRO A 36 31.39 -19.94 3.88
N THR A 37 31.64 -18.77 4.48
CA THR A 37 31.14 -18.40 5.80
C THR A 37 29.64 -18.70 5.84
N PRO A 38 29.14 -19.52 6.78
CA PRO A 38 27.71 -19.76 6.88
C PRO A 38 27.01 -18.42 7.07
N ALA A 39 26.06 -18.12 6.18
CA ALA A 39 25.23 -16.93 6.28
C ALA A 39 24.61 -16.87 7.69
N PRO A 40 24.50 -15.68 8.31
CA PRO A 40 23.86 -15.55 9.61
C PRO A 40 22.47 -16.16 9.51
N SER A 41 22.21 -17.15 10.37
CA SER A 41 20.93 -17.84 10.50
C SER A 41 19.84 -16.78 10.69
N GLN A 42 19.00 -16.59 9.68
CA GLN A 42 17.84 -15.70 9.77
C GLN A 42 16.99 -16.14 10.96
N PRO A 43 16.57 -15.21 11.84
CA PRO A 43 15.63 -15.54 12.91
C PRO A 43 14.37 -16.17 12.30
N PRO A 44 13.71 -17.10 13.01
CA PRO A 44 12.52 -17.77 12.50
C PRO A 44 11.47 -16.72 12.09
N THR A 45 11.06 -16.74 10.82
CA THR A 45 10.00 -15.87 10.34
C THR A 45 8.70 -16.25 11.01
N ARG A 46 8.07 -15.32 11.75
CA ARG A 46 6.71 -15.53 12.25
C ARG A 46 5.78 -15.76 11.06
N GLU A 47 5.11 -16.91 11.06
CA GLU A 47 4.14 -17.30 10.05
C GLU A 47 2.84 -16.50 10.20
N TRP A 48 2.26 -16.09 9.08
CA TRP A 48 0.96 -15.45 9.03
C TRP A 48 -0.16 -16.45 9.34
N LYS A 49 -1.04 -16.11 10.28
CA LYS A 49 -2.19 -16.95 10.65
C LYS A 49 -3.49 -16.23 10.34
N ALA A 50 -4.47 -16.96 9.81
CA ALA A 50 -5.80 -16.41 9.59
C ALA A 50 -6.50 -16.11 10.93
N VAL A 51 -7.05 -14.91 11.04
CA VAL A 51 -7.89 -14.52 12.18
C VAL A 51 -9.31 -15.02 11.93
N PRO A 52 -9.93 -15.77 12.85
CA PRO A 52 -11.28 -16.30 12.65
C PRO A 52 -12.34 -15.22 12.49
N TYR A 53 -13.31 -15.46 11.61
CA TYR A 53 -14.50 -14.61 11.48
C TYR A 53 -15.33 -14.59 12.78
N LEU A 54 -15.97 -13.45 13.05
CA LEU A 54 -16.84 -13.19 14.19
C LEU A 54 -18.32 -13.45 13.88
N SER A 55 -18.69 -13.55 12.60
CA SER A 55 -20.03 -13.92 12.14
C SER A 55 -19.97 -15.00 11.07
N ALA A 56 -21.08 -15.70 10.85
CA ALA A 56 -21.20 -16.70 9.76
C ALA A 56 -21.76 -16.09 8.46
N THR A 57 -22.36 -14.90 8.55
CA THR A 57 -22.99 -14.18 7.43
C THR A 57 -22.66 -12.68 7.51
N PRO A 58 -22.81 -11.92 6.40
CA PRO A 58 -22.57 -10.49 6.39
C PRO A 58 -23.44 -9.71 7.39
N VAL A 59 -22.80 -8.93 8.26
CA VAL A 59 -23.46 -7.93 9.12
C VAL A 59 -23.13 -6.54 8.59
N ARG A 60 -24.16 -5.70 8.34
CA ARG A 60 -24.01 -4.40 7.63
C ARG A 60 -24.25 -3.16 8.49
N SER A 61 -24.57 -3.32 9.76
CA SER A 61 -24.83 -2.20 10.67
C SER A 61 -24.45 -2.59 12.08
N PHE A 62 -23.82 -1.66 12.78
CA PHE A 62 -23.36 -1.78 14.16
C PHE A 62 -23.56 -0.46 14.89
N SER A 63 -23.60 -0.50 16.21
CA SER A 63 -23.59 0.73 17.02
C SER A 63 -22.17 1.30 17.21
N ALA A 64 -21.15 0.44 17.16
CA ALA A 64 -19.72 0.79 17.23
C ALA A 64 -18.86 -0.42 16.85
N ALA A 65 -17.60 -0.19 16.49
CA ALA A 65 -16.59 -1.24 16.36
C ALA A 65 -16.18 -1.79 17.73
N GLN A 66 -16.08 -3.11 17.87
CA GLN A 66 -15.42 -3.74 19.02
C GLN A 66 -13.90 -3.75 18.81
N GLN A 67 -13.13 -3.75 19.91
CA GLN A 67 -11.67 -3.89 19.83
C GLN A 67 -11.29 -5.33 19.51
N VAL A 68 -10.65 -5.56 18.36
CA VAL A 68 -10.25 -6.88 17.84
C VAL A 68 -8.81 -6.92 17.36
N THR A 69 -8.13 -5.77 17.31
CA THR A 69 -6.70 -5.69 16.95
C THR A 69 -5.84 -5.25 18.14
N ASP A 70 -4.59 -5.70 18.13
CA ASP A 70 -3.52 -5.26 19.04
C ASP A 70 -2.49 -4.42 18.26
N PRO A 71 -2.23 -3.15 18.62
CA PRO A 71 -1.20 -2.33 17.97
C PRO A 71 0.22 -2.91 17.99
N SER A 72 0.51 -3.86 18.88
CA SER A 72 1.82 -4.52 18.95
C SER A 72 1.98 -5.69 17.98
N GLU A 73 0.90 -6.13 17.34
CA GLU A 73 0.89 -7.23 16.36
C GLU A 73 0.89 -6.69 14.93
N GLU A 74 1.28 -7.53 13.97
CA GLU A 74 1.21 -7.20 12.55
C GLU A 74 -0.07 -7.74 11.93
N TYR A 75 -0.67 -6.98 11.00
CA TYR A 75 -1.88 -7.41 10.29
C TYR A 75 -1.73 -7.27 8.78
N ARG A 76 -2.27 -8.25 8.06
CA ARG A 76 -2.54 -8.17 6.62
C ARG A 76 -4.01 -8.42 6.33
N ALA A 77 -4.48 -7.82 5.26
CA ALA A 77 -5.80 -8.11 4.69
C ALA A 77 -5.66 -8.57 3.25
N VAL A 78 -6.25 -9.71 2.92
CA VAL A 78 -6.35 -10.19 1.52
C VAL A 78 -7.75 -9.84 1.02
N LEU A 79 -7.83 -8.89 0.10
CA LEU A 79 -9.05 -8.56 -0.62
C LEU A 79 -9.23 -9.56 -1.76
N ASN A 80 -10.19 -10.48 -1.64
CA ASN A 80 -10.50 -11.42 -2.71
C ASN A 80 -11.49 -10.76 -3.67
N THR A 81 -11.00 -10.25 -4.82
CA THR A 81 -11.84 -9.55 -5.79
C THR A 81 -12.21 -10.45 -6.98
N ALA A 82 -13.18 -10.03 -7.80
CA ALA A 82 -13.48 -10.67 -9.07
C ALA A 82 -12.31 -10.68 -10.08
N ARG A 83 -11.30 -9.81 -9.88
CA ARG A 83 -10.10 -9.70 -10.72
C ARG A 83 -8.91 -10.47 -10.15
N GLY A 84 -9.00 -10.99 -8.93
CA GLY A 84 -7.91 -11.65 -8.21
C GLY A 84 -7.70 -11.11 -6.80
N PRO A 85 -6.76 -11.68 -6.04
CA PRO A 85 -6.44 -11.22 -4.70
C PRO A 85 -5.56 -9.96 -4.71
N ILE A 86 -5.77 -9.08 -3.72
CA ILE A 86 -4.89 -7.95 -3.41
C ILE A 86 -4.52 -8.04 -1.93
N THR A 87 -3.23 -8.08 -1.59
CA THR A 87 -2.78 -8.16 -0.20
C THR A 87 -2.36 -6.79 0.30
N LEU A 88 -2.93 -6.39 1.43
CA LEU A 88 -2.65 -5.15 2.13
C LEU A 88 -1.85 -5.44 3.40
N GLU A 89 -0.83 -4.64 3.68
CA GLU A 89 -0.22 -4.48 5.00
C GLU A 89 -0.93 -3.33 5.73
N LEU A 90 -1.32 -3.55 6.99
CA LEU A 90 -2.05 -2.59 7.81
C LEU A 90 -1.14 -1.95 8.86
N TYR A 91 -1.48 -0.73 9.30
CA TYR A 91 -0.66 0.09 10.19
C TYR A 91 -1.32 0.33 11.57
N PRO A 92 -1.45 -0.70 12.42
CA PRO A 92 -2.22 -0.60 13.65
C PRO A 92 -1.58 0.31 14.72
N GLN A 93 -0.28 0.61 14.61
CA GLN A 93 0.39 1.57 15.49
C GLN A 93 0.10 3.02 15.10
N GLN A 94 0.10 3.31 13.79
CA GLN A 94 -0.04 4.65 13.24
C GLN A 94 -1.51 5.08 13.07
N ALA A 95 -2.42 4.11 12.86
CA ALA A 95 -3.85 4.33 12.67
C ALA A 95 -4.68 3.26 13.41
N PRO A 96 -4.56 3.16 14.74
CA PRO A 96 -5.17 2.09 15.53
C PRO A 96 -6.69 2.01 15.37
N LYS A 97 -7.40 3.15 15.28
CA LYS A 97 -8.87 3.13 15.15
C LYS A 97 -9.29 2.67 13.76
N ALA A 98 -8.64 3.19 12.71
CA ALA A 98 -8.96 2.82 11.33
C ALA A 98 -8.65 1.34 11.06
N VAL A 99 -7.50 0.84 11.52
CA VAL A 99 -7.15 -0.58 11.37
C VAL A 99 -8.10 -1.47 12.17
N ASN A 100 -8.39 -1.14 13.42
CA ASN A 100 -9.35 -1.90 14.22
C ASN A 100 -10.73 -1.93 13.56
N ASN A 101 -11.22 -0.78 13.08
CA ASN A 101 -12.48 -0.66 12.37
C ASN A 101 -12.53 -1.56 11.13
N PHE A 102 -11.52 -1.45 10.25
CA PHE A 102 -11.45 -2.24 9.03
C PHE A 102 -11.41 -3.75 9.33
N VAL A 103 -10.57 -4.17 10.28
CA VAL A 103 -10.46 -5.58 10.69
C VAL A 103 -11.76 -6.08 11.30
N PHE A 104 -12.37 -5.33 12.22
CA PHE A 104 -13.66 -5.68 12.83
C PHE A 104 -14.75 -5.90 11.78
N LEU A 105 -14.87 -4.98 10.82
CA LEU A 105 -15.84 -5.09 9.73
C LEU A 105 -15.55 -6.30 8.83
N ALA A 106 -14.29 -6.51 8.44
CA ALA A 106 -13.88 -7.67 7.65
C ALA A 106 -14.19 -9.01 8.36
N LEU A 107 -13.91 -9.10 9.66
CA LEU A 107 -14.20 -10.30 10.45
C LEU A 107 -15.70 -10.57 10.62
N ASN A 108 -16.57 -9.57 10.40
CA ASN A 108 -18.03 -9.74 10.39
C ASN A 108 -18.61 -9.85 8.97
N HIS A 109 -17.77 -10.21 7.98
CA HIS A 109 -18.18 -10.32 6.57
C HIS A 109 -18.81 -9.04 6.01
N PHE A 110 -18.52 -7.87 6.60
CA PHE A 110 -19.15 -6.60 6.21
C PHE A 110 -18.82 -6.22 4.77
N TYR A 111 -17.65 -6.59 4.27
CA TYR A 111 -17.19 -6.21 2.93
C TYR A 111 -17.59 -7.22 1.84
N ASP A 112 -18.09 -8.38 2.22
CA ASP A 112 -18.38 -9.47 1.30
C ASP A 112 -19.47 -9.06 0.31
N GLY A 113 -19.26 -9.30 -0.97
CA GLY A 113 -20.18 -8.90 -2.04
C GLY A 113 -20.31 -7.39 -2.29
N THR A 114 -19.59 -6.53 -1.55
CA THR A 114 -19.51 -5.10 -1.89
C THR A 114 -18.75 -4.91 -3.21
N ARG A 115 -18.68 -3.68 -3.73
CA ARG A 115 -18.01 -3.38 -4.99
C ARG A 115 -17.05 -2.22 -4.85
N PHE A 116 -16.06 -2.22 -5.74
CA PHE A 116 -15.29 -1.02 -6.06
C PHE A 116 -16.16 -0.08 -6.91
N HIS A 117 -17.08 0.62 -6.26
CA HIS A 117 -18.13 1.40 -6.90
C HIS A 117 -17.60 2.66 -7.60
N ARG A 118 -16.48 3.21 -7.12
CA ARG A 118 -15.89 4.44 -7.65
C ARG A 118 -14.40 4.24 -7.92
N VAL A 119 -14.04 4.14 -9.19
CA VAL A 119 -12.66 3.87 -9.63
C VAL A 119 -12.30 4.86 -10.72
N ILE A 120 -11.30 5.68 -10.44
CA ILE A 120 -10.83 6.76 -11.32
C ILE A 120 -9.41 6.45 -11.75
N ASP A 121 -9.19 6.36 -13.05
CA ASP A 121 -7.87 6.07 -13.61
C ASP A 121 -6.84 7.13 -13.20
N GLY A 122 -5.63 6.68 -12.88
CA GLY A 122 -4.56 7.55 -12.39
C GLY A 122 -4.83 8.22 -11.03
N PHE A 123 -5.88 7.83 -10.30
CA PHE A 123 -6.16 8.38 -8.97
C PHE A 123 -6.36 7.29 -7.92
N MET A 124 -7.52 6.63 -7.87
CA MET A 124 -7.84 5.70 -6.80
C MET A 124 -8.96 4.72 -7.16
N ALA A 125 -9.00 3.60 -6.44
CA ALA A 125 -10.09 2.64 -6.41
C ALA A 125 -10.76 2.66 -5.03
N GLN A 126 -12.02 3.09 -4.95
CA GLN A 126 -12.81 3.21 -3.73
C GLN A 126 -13.85 2.09 -3.62
N GLY A 127 -13.94 1.51 -2.43
CA GLY A 127 -14.85 0.42 -2.08
C GLY A 127 -15.30 0.52 -0.62
N GLY A 128 -15.89 -0.58 -0.11
CA GLY A 128 -16.32 -0.66 1.30
C GLY A 128 -17.66 -0.01 1.63
N ASP A 129 -18.46 0.33 0.60
CA ASP A 129 -19.83 0.78 0.77
C ASP A 129 -20.79 -0.43 0.84
N PRO A 130 -21.56 -0.64 1.92
CA PRO A 130 -22.49 -1.76 2.02
C PRO A 130 -23.64 -1.69 1.00
N LEU A 131 -24.03 -0.50 0.55
CA LEU A 131 -25.09 -0.35 -0.46
C LEU A 131 -24.64 -0.85 -1.83
N SER A 132 -23.33 -0.79 -2.07
CA SER A 132 -22.70 -1.35 -3.27
C SER A 132 -22.82 -2.87 -3.39
N ALA A 133 -23.30 -3.57 -2.36
CA ALA A 133 -23.63 -4.99 -2.46
C ALA A 133 -24.87 -5.27 -3.31
N ASP A 134 -25.80 -4.32 -3.40
CA ASP A 134 -27.03 -4.45 -4.19
C ASP A 134 -26.93 -3.60 -5.48
N PRO A 135 -26.87 -4.23 -6.67
CA PRO A 135 -26.94 -3.54 -7.96
C PRO A 135 -28.18 -2.68 -8.16
N ALA A 136 -29.32 -3.04 -7.53
CA ALA A 136 -30.54 -2.24 -7.63
C ALA A 136 -30.40 -0.89 -6.92
N ARG A 137 -29.42 -0.74 -6.02
CA ARG A 137 -29.14 0.49 -5.27
C ARG A 137 -28.01 1.32 -5.86
N GLN A 138 -27.68 1.15 -7.14
CA GLN A 138 -26.57 1.86 -7.79
C GLN A 138 -26.62 3.39 -7.61
N ALA A 139 -27.82 3.97 -7.56
CA ALA A 139 -28.00 5.40 -7.33
C ALA A 139 -27.56 5.86 -5.91
N ASP A 140 -27.51 4.95 -4.94
CA ASP A 140 -27.13 5.24 -3.55
C ASP A 140 -25.65 4.90 -3.26
N TRP A 141 -24.92 4.34 -4.23
CA TRP A 141 -23.55 3.91 -3.99
C TRP A 141 -22.65 5.08 -3.59
N GLY A 142 -21.76 4.83 -2.64
CA GLY A 142 -20.89 5.84 -2.00
C GLY A 142 -21.53 6.54 -0.80
N THR A 143 -22.81 6.28 -0.48
CA THR A 143 -23.49 6.90 0.66
C THR A 143 -23.65 5.98 1.88
N GLY A 144 -23.38 4.68 1.75
CA GLY A 144 -23.51 3.74 2.85
C GLY A 144 -22.40 3.81 3.88
N ASP A 145 -22.74 3.38 5.09
CA ASP A 145 -21.88 3.39 6.28
C ASP A 145 -22.19 2.15 7.16
N PRO A 146 -21.37 1.86 8.20
CA PRO A 146 -21.55 0.69 9.05
C PRO A 146 -22.50 0.94 10.24
N GLY A 147 -23.28 2.02 10.25
CA GLY A 147 -24.15 2.43 11.35
C GLY A 147 -23.48 3.33 12.40
N TYR A 148 -22.20 3.66 12.22
CA TYR A 148 -21.45 4.58 13.07
C TYR A 148 -20.34 5.28 12.28
N SER A 149 -19.77 6.34 12.87
CA SER A 149 -18.62 7.04 12.33
C SER A 149 -17.56 7.35 13.39
N PHE A 150 -16.36 7.67 12.94
CA PHE A 150 -15.24 8.03 13.81
C PHE A 150 -14.30 9.06 13.18
N ARG A 151 -13.50 9.68 14.05
CA ARG A 151 -12.53 10.71 13.70
C ARG A 151 -11.35 10.16 12.90
N TYR A 152 -10.95 10.91 11.87
CA TYR A 152 -9.67 10.75 11.17
C TYR A 152 -8.43 10.82 12.09
N GLU A 153 -7.48 9.94 11.78
CA GLU A 153 -6.14 9.81 12.36
C GLU A 153 -5.13 10.33 11.31
N VAL A 154 -4.57 11.52 11.54
CA VAL A 154 -3.56 12.17 10.68
C VAL A 154 -2.40 12.68 11.52
N GLY A 155 -1.31 13.14 10.88
CA GLY A 155 -0.11 13.59 11.60
C GLY A 155 0.76 12.44 12.10
N ASN A 156 0.60 11.25 11.52
CA ASN A 156 1.32 10.02 11.87
C ASN A 156 2.51 9.72 10.94
N ASN A 157 3.01 10.75 10.22
CA ASN A 157 4.11 10.66 9.24
C ASN A 157 3.87 9.67 8.09
N LEU A 158 2.61 9.31 7.82
CA LEU A 158 2.22 8.55 6.64
C LEU A 158 1.80 9.49 5.51
N SER A 159 2.00 9.05 4.27
CA SER A 159 1.77 9.85 3.07
C SER A 159 1.20 8.99 1.93
N PHE A 160 0.36 9.60 1.11
CA PHE A 160 -0.14 9.10 -0.16
C PHE A 160 0.84 9.36 -1.33
N GLY A 161 2.11 9.67 -1.04
CA GLY A 161 3.12 9.98 -2.05
C GLY A 161 3.52 8.83 -3.00
N GLN A 162 2.89 7.67 -2.90
CA GLN A 162 3.11 6.49 -3.76
C GLN A 162 1.76 5.87 -4.17
N PRO A 163 1.72 5.10 -5.27
CA PRO A 163 0.58 4.24 -5.57
C PRO A 163 0.47 3.10 -4.53
N GLY A 164 -0.72 2.50 -4.44
CA GLY A 164 -0.99 1.37 -3.54
C GLY A 164 -1.19 1.77 -2.08
N VAL A 165 -1.37 3.05 -1.75
CA VAL A 165 -1.59 3.50 -0.37
C VAL A 165 -3.07 3.41 -0.03
N LEU A 166 -3.37 2.78 1.11
CA LEU A 166 -4.73 2.54 1.60
C LEU A 166 -5.18 3.68 2.53
N GLY A 167 -6.29 4.30 2.19
CA GLY A 167 -6.88 5.42 2.92
C GLY A 167 -8.35 5.24 3.27
N MET A 168 -8.80 5.82 4.38
CA MET A 168 -10.22 5.82 4.75
C MET A 168 -10.95 6.91 3.97
N ALA A 169 -12.05 6.56 3.32
CA ALA A 169 -12.93 7.55 2.71
C ALA A 169 -13.76 8.26 3.79
N ARG A 170 -14.09 9.53 3.55
CA ARG A 170 -14.92 10.35 4.44
C ARG A 170 -15.61 11.47 3.69
N SER A 171 -16.66 12.02 4.29
CA SER A 171 -17.19 13.33 3.91
C SER A 171 -16.26 14.46 4.37
N ALA A 172 -16.65 15.72 4.13
CA ALA A 172 -15.91 16.89 4.61
C ALA A 172 -15.72 16.91 6.14
N SER A 173 -16.61 16.27 6.90
CA SER A 173 -16.50 16.22 8.37
C SER A 173 -15.32 15.35 8.84
N PRO A 174 -14.47 15.85 9.76
CA PRO A 174 -13.45 15.08 10.45
C PRO A 174 -13.91 13.76 11.09
N ASP A 175 -15.17 13.71 11.54
CA ASP A 175 -15.74 12.62 12.34
C ASP A 175 -16.69 11.73 11.51
N SER A 176 -16.41 11.60 10.20
CA SER A 176 -17.29 10.92 9.23
C SER A 176 -16.66 9.72 8.52
N GLN A 177 -15.55 9.19 9.03
CA GLN A 177 -15.05 7.91 8.52
C GLN A 177 -15.96 6.79 9.01
N GLY A 178 -16.28 5.85 8.14
CA GLY A 178 -17.11 4.69 8.45
C GLY A 178 -16.46 3.42 7.93
N SER A 179 -17.08 2.80 6.92
CA SER A 179 -16.61 1.54 6.34
C SER A 179 -15.84 1.70 5.03
N GLN A 180 -16.07 2.81 4.32
CA GLN A 180 -15.53 3.03 2.99
C GLN A 180 -14.03 3.33 3.03
N PHE A 181 -13.30 2.77 2.07
CA PHE A 181 -11.86 2.94 1.91
C PHE A 181 -11.52 3.17 0.44
N PHE A 182 -10.32 3.66 0.18
CA PHE A 182 -9.76 3.76 -1.16
C PHE A 182 -8.31 3.30 -1.17
N ILE A 183 -7.85 2.83 -2.33
CA ILE A 183 -6.45 2.51 -2.59
C ILE A 183 -5.97 3.38 -3.75
N THR A 184 -4.86 4.10 -3.57
CA THR A 184 -4.32 4.98 -4.62
C THR A 184 -3.78 4.15 -5.81
N LEU A 185 -4.03 4.63 -7.02
CA LEU A 185 -3.47 4.08 -8.26
C LEU A 185 -2.25 4.89 -8.75
N ALA A 186 -2.06 6.10 -8.21
CA ALA A 186 -0.92 6.96 -8.48
C ALA A 186 -0.55 7.78 -7.23
N PRO A 187 0.66 8.37 -7.17
CA PRO A 187 1.02 9.32 -6.11
C PRO A 187 -0.04 10.42 -5.95
N SER A 188 -0.56 10.56 -4.74
CA SER A 188 -1.69 11.43 -4.41
C SER A 188 -1.43 12.25 -3.14
N SER A 189 -0.22 12.80 -2.99
CA SER A 189 0.21 13.55 -1.79
C SER A 189 -0.65 14.77 -1.46
N PHE A 190 -1.47 15.26 -2.39
CA PHE A 190 -2.49 16.28 -2.11
C PHE A 190 -3.54 15.82 -1.08
N LEU A 191 -3.65 14.51 -0.80
CA LEU A 191 -4.50 13.94 0.24
C LEU A 191 -3.84 13.92 1.63
N ASP A 192 -2.53 14.20 1.71
CA ASP A 192 -1.77 14.13 2.97
C ASP A 192 -2.33 15.11 4.00
N GLY A 193 -2.41 14.66 5.26
CA GLY A 193 -3.01 15.43 6.35
C GLY A 193 -4.53 15.60 6.28
N GLN A 194 -5.19 15.15 5.20
CA GLN A 194 -6.63 15.24 5.02
C GLN A 194 -7.35 13.91 5.24
N TYR A 195 -6.70 12.78 4.94
CA TYR A 195 -7.27 11.44 5.05
C TYR A 195 -6.36 10.54 5.88
N THR A 196 -6.95 9.59 6.60
CA THR A 196 -6.18 8.59 7.34
C THR A 196 -5.57 7.59 6.38
N VAL A 197 -4.25 7.53 6.35
CA VAL A 197 -3.51 6.39 5.81
C VAL A 197 -3.49 5.31 6.88
N PHE A 198 -3.90 4.08 6.53
CA PHE A 198 -3.93 2.96 7.48
C PHE A 198 -3.35 1.66 6.92
N GLY A 199 -2.76 1.69 5.73
CA GLY A 199 -2.06 0.55 5.16
C GLY A 199 -1.50 0.83 3.77
N ARG A 200 -1.01 -0.22 3.12
CA ARG A 200 -0.59 -0.22 1.72
C ARG A 200 -0.72 -1.59 1.08
N VAL A 201 -0.74 -1.66 -0.25
CA VAL A 201 -0.61 -2.89 -1.01
C VAL A 201 0.82 -3.42 -0.90
N VAL A 202 0.94 -4.72 -0.64
CA VAL A 202 2.22 -5.45 -0.64
C VAL A 202 2.25 -6.58 -1.67
N ASP A 203 1.10 -6.96 -2.23
CA ASP A 203 0.98 -7.89 -3.34
C ASP A 203 -0.32 -7.65 -4.13
N GLY A 204 -0.32 -7.92 -5.45
CA GLY A 204 -1.48 -7.72 -6.33
C GLY A 204 -1.69 -6.28 -6.83
N MET A 205 -0.62 -5.50 -7.03
CA MET A 205 -0.73 -4.15 -7.62
C MET A 205 -1.23 -4.17 -9.07
N ASP A 206 -0.87 -5.20 -9.84
CA ASP A 206 -1.39 -5.45 -11.19
C ASP A 206 -2.90 -5.75 -11.16
N VAL A 207 -3.35 -6.56 -10.19
CA VAL A 207 -4.77 -6.84 -9.96
C VAL A 207 -5.51 -5.54 -9.62
N LEU A 208 -4.98 -4.74 -8.70
CA LEU A 208 -5.55 -3.43 -8.36
C LEU A 208 -5.68 -2.51 -9.58
N ASN A 209 -4.64 -2.45 -10.42
CA ASN A 209 -4.66 -1.64 -11.63
C ASN A 209 -5.70 -2.13 -12.65
N SER A 210 -5.97 -3.45 -12.66
CA SER A 210 -6.97 -4.08 -13.53
C SER A 210 -8.43 -3.89 -13.09
N ILE A 211 -8.68 -3.36 -11.88
CA ILE A 211 -10.02 -3.02 -11.43
C ILE A 211 -10.65 -2.01 -12.39
N THR A 212 -11.88 -2.33 -12.81
CA THR A 212 -12.68 -1.63 -13.81
C THR A 212 -12.87 -0.18 -13.41
N LYS A 213 -12.53 0.74 -14.31
CA LYS A 213 -12.77 2.18 -14.10
C LYS A 213 -14.26 2.45 -14.22
N THR A 214 -14.83 3.08 -13.19
CA THR A 214 -16.28 3.40 -13.15
C THR A 214 -16.55 4.88 -13.28
N SER A 215 -15.52 5.72 -13.08
CA SER A 215 -15.62 7.17 -13.13
C SER A 215 -14.45 7.76 -13.92
N ALA A 216 -14.72 8.82 -14.68
CA ALA A 216 -13.71 9.60 -15.38
C ALA A 216 -13.72 11.05 -14.87
N SER A 217 -12.52 11.61 -14.65
CA SER A 217 -12.35 13.04 -14.41
C SER A 217 -12.51 13.79 -15.73
N SER A 218 -13.49 14.69 -15.80
CA SER A 218 -13.73 15.57 -16.95
C SER A 218 -13.63 17.05 -16.53
N GLY A 219 -13.61 17.97 -17.51
CA GLY A 219 -13.63 19.42 -17.24
C GLY A 219 -14.88 19.90 -16.49
N TYR A 220 -15.94 19.09 -16.42
CA TYR A 220 -17.17 19.37 -15.69
C TYR A 220 -17.28 18.62 -14.35
N GLY A 221 -16.16 18.05 -13.89
CA GLY A 221 -16.10 17.20 -12.70
C GLY A 221 -16.07 15.72 -13.03
N GLU A 222 -16.22 14.88 -12.01
CA GLU A 222 -16.28 13.44 -12.15
C GLU A 222 -17.61 13.01 -12.77
N GLN A 223 -17.55 12.11 -13.76
CA GLN A 223 -18.73 11.54 -14.41
C GLN A 223 -18.62 10.00 -14.45
N PRO A 224 -19.74 9.27 -14.29
CA PRO A 224 -19.75 7.83 -14.49
C PRO A 224 -19.36 7.45 -15.92
N ILE A 225 -18.63 6.36 -16.09
CA ILE A 225 -18.30 5.80 -17.40
C ILE A 225 -19.48 4.95 -17.88
N PRO A 226 -20.12 5.29 -19.02
CA PRO A 226 -21.27 4.54 -19.52
C PRO A 226 -20.96 3.06 -19.74
N GLY A 227 -21.79 2.18 -19.17
CA GLY A 227 -21.66 0.72 -19.31
C GLY A 227 -20.57 0.07 -18.44
N ALA A 228 -19.82 0.84 -17.64
CA ALA A 228 -18.86 0.26 -16.70
C ALA A 228 -19.57 -0.55 -15.62
N GLN A 229 -19.05 -1.75 -15.34
CA GLN A 229 -19.54 -2.62 -14.28
C GLN A 229 -18.52 -2.67 -13.15
N ALA A 230 -18.93 -2.24 -11.95
CA ALA A 230 -18.08 -2.24 -10.78
C ALA A 230 -17.71 -3.66 -10.35
N ASP A 231 -16.42 -3.93 -10.13
CA ASP A 231 -15.93 -5.25 -9.73
C ASP A 231 -16.31 -5.59 -8.28
N LEU A 232 -16.65 -6.85 -8.07
CA LEU A 232 -16.99 -7.39 -6.75
C LEU A 232 -15.75 -7.55 -5.88
N LEU A 233 -15.90 -7.18 -4.61
CA LEU A 233 -15.10 -7.65 -3.49
C LEU A 233 -15.81 -8.87 -2.91
N ASN A 234 -15.35 -10.06 -3.26
CA ASN A 234 -15.99 -11.32 -2.87
C ASN A 234 -15.90 -11.53 -1.36
N SER A 235 -14.70 -11.32 -0.78
CA SER A 235 -14.48 -11.41 0.66
C SER A 235 -13.20 -10.71 1.09
N VAL A 236 -13.02 -10.53 2.40
CA VAL A 236 -11.77 -10.08 3.01
C VAL A 236 -11.29 -11.11 4.02
N THR A 237 -10.03 -11.54 3.91
CA THR A 237 -9.38 -12.44 4.88
C THR A 237 -8.34 -11.65 5.67
N ILE A 238 -8.41 -11.73 7.01
CA ILE A 238 -7.43 -11.08 7.89
C ILE A 238 -6.39 -12.09 8.34
N LEU A 239 -5.12 -11.69 8.27
CA LEU A 239 -3.98 -12.44 8.76
C LEU A 239 -3.29 -11.63 9.87
N SER A 240 -2.80 -12.30 10.91
CA SER A 240 -1.96 -11.69 11.95
C SER A 240 -0.75 -12.53 12.31
N ARG A 241 0.24 -11.92 12.96
CA ARG A 241 1.43 -12.58 13.50
C ARG A 241 2.17 -11.72 14.53
#